data_AF-A0A9E5VMR9-F1
#
_entry.id   AF-A0A9E5VMR9-F1
#
_cell.length_a   1.000
_cell.length_b   1.000
_cell.length_c   1.000
_cell.angle_alpha   90.00
_cell.angle_beta   90.00
_cell.angle_gamma   90.00
#
_symmetry.space_group_name_H-M   'P 1'
#
loop_
_entity.id
_entity.type
_entity.pdbx_description
1 polymer ?
#
loop_
_entity_poly.entity_id
_entity_poly.type
_entity_poly.pdbx_seq_one_letter_code
_entity_poly.pdbx_strand_id
1 'polypeptide(L)'
;MVDRDVIQKRFDMAVKRFADYGVDVNAAIAKFETIPISLHNWVDDDVVGFEDVEGLHNENVVTGNYPGKARNGDEMRQDIEVAIRLSPTKPKLNLHAI
;
A
#
# COMPACT_ATOMS: atom_id res chain seq x y z
N MET A 1 -13.35 20.47 3.55
CA MET A 1 -12.65 19.98 4.75
C MET A 1 -13.46 18.86 5.35
N VAL A 2 -12.82 17.80 5.82
CA VAL A 2 -13.49 16.68 6.48
C VAL A 2 -13.81 17.08 7.92
N ASP A 3 -15.06 16.93 8.33
CA ASP A 3 -15.51 17.23 9.69
C ASP A 3 -15.07 16.10 10.64
N ARG A 4 -14.09 16.39 11.50
CA ARG A 4 -13.52 15.42 12.44
C ARG A 4 -14.51 15.00 13.52
N ASP A 5 -15.42 15.88 13.93
CA ASP A 5 -16.41 15.59 14.96
C ASP A 5 -17.45 14.59 14.44
N VAL A 6 -17.83 14.73 13.16
CA VAL A 6 -18.70 13.77 12.48
C VAL A 6 -18.03 12.40 12.37
N ILE A 7 -16.74 12.35 12.04
CA ILE A 7 -15.98 11.09 12.01
C ILE A 7 -15.95 10.44 13.39
N GLN A 8 -15.58 11.19 14.43
CA GLN A 8 -15.45 10.65 15.78
C GLN A 8 -16.79 10.08 16.28
N LYS A 9 -17.89 10.81 16.09
CA LYS A 9 -19.23 10.34 16.48
C LYS A 9 -19.60 9.04 15.77
N ARG A 10 -19.31 8.92 14.48
CA ARG A 10 -19.58 7.69 13.70
C ARG A 10 -18.70 6.54 14.14
N PHE A 11 -17.44 6.80 14.45
CA PHE A 11 -16.53 5.80 15.01
C PHE A 11 -17.02 5.28 16.37
N ASP A 12 -17.40 6.18 17.29
CA ASP A 12 -17.92 5.81 18.62
C ASP A 12 -19.20 4.97 18.52
N MET A 13 -20.08 5.29 17.56
CA MET A 13 -21.26 4.48 17.27
C MET A 13 -20.89 3.08 16.76
N ALA A 14 -19.89 2.97 15.89
CA ALA A 14 -19.41 1.68 15.40
C ALA A 14 -18.81 0.84 16.53
N VAL A 15 -17.98 1.44 17.40
CA VAL A 15 -17.40 0.74 18.57
C VAL A 15 -18.51 0.12 19.43
N LYS A 16 -19.56 0.88 19.76
CA LYS A 16 -20.71 0.37 20.52
C LYS A 16 -21.42 -0.77 19.79
N ARG A 17 -21.63 -0.61 18.48
CA ARG A 17 -22.31 -1.61 17.66
C ARG A 17 -21.54 -2.94 17.59
N PHE A 18 -20.23 -2.89 17.49
CA PHE A 18 -19.38 -4.08 17.48
C PHE A 18 -19.28 -4.75 18.86
N ALA A 19 -19.38 -3.97 19.95
CA ALA A 19 -19.43 -4.51 21.30
C ALA A 19 -20.67 -5.40 21.54
N ASP A 20 -21.82 -5.11 20.89
CA ASP A 20 -23.02 -5.99 20.91
C ASP A 20 -22.72 -7.42 20.41
N TYR A 21 -21.68 -7.58 19.59
CA TYR A 21 -21.21 -8.85 19.04
C TYR A 21 -19.97 -9.40 19.78
N GLY A 22 -19.57 -8.80 20.89
CA GLY A 22 -18.37 -9.19 21.65
C GLY A 22 -17.04 -8.83 20.96
N VAL A 23 -17.05 -7.88 20.02
CA VAL A 23 -15.86 -7.45 19.29
C VAL A 23 -15.28 -6.18 19.92
N ASP A 24 -14.02 -6.24 20.37
CA ASP A 24 -13.25 -5.05 20.76
C ASP A 24 -12.59 -4.42 19.53
N VAL A 25 -13.18 -3.32 19.06
CA VAL A 25 -12.72 -2.57 17.88
C VAL A 25 -11.33 -1.95 18.11
N ASN A 26 -11.05 -1.44 19.31
CA ASN A 26 -9.77 -0.81 19.60
C ASN A 26 -8.66 -1.86 19.63
N ALA A 27 -8.91 -3.03 20.22
CA ALA A 27 -7.97 -4.15 20.18
C ALA A 27 -7.76 -4.66 18.74
N ALA A 28 -8.81 -4.69 17.91
CA ALA A 28 -8.69 -5.09 16.50
C ALA A 28 -7.84 -4.11 15.69
N ILE A 29 -8.02 -2.79 15.88
CA ILE A 29 -7.20 -1.76 15.22
C ILE A 29 -5.76 -1.84 15.69
N ALA A 30 -5.53 -1.93 17.01
CA ALA A 30 -4.18 -2.08 17.56
C ALA A 30 -3.48 -3.33 17.00
N LYS A 31 -4.20 -4.44 16.82
CA LYS A 31 -3.67 -5.64 16.16
C LYS A 31 -3.36 -5.38 14.69
N PHE A 32 -4.27 -4.74 13.95
CA PHE A 32 -4.07 -4.40 12.54
C PHE A 32 -2.80 -3.58 12.31
N GLU A 33 -2.52 -2.60 13.18
CA GLU A 33 -1.31 -1.77 13.10
C GLU A 33 -0.01 -2.57 13.20
N THR A 34 -0.05 -3.79 13.78
CA THR A 34 1.13 -4.67 13.90
C THR A 34 1.33 -5.59 12.70
N ILE A 35 0.37 -5.71 11.80
CA ILE A 35 0.41 -6.65 10.68
C ILE A 35 1.10 -5.96 9.49
N PRO A 36 2.35 -6.35 9.13
CA PRO A 36 3.01 -5.74 7.99
C PRO A 36 2.41 -6.25 6.68
N ILE A 37 2.05 -5.33 5.79
CA ILE A 37 1.68 -5.65 4.40
C ILE A 37 2.91 -5.61 3.51
N SER A 38 3.09 -6.61 2.67
CA SER A 38 4.20 -6.65 1.71
C SER A 38 3.77 -5.96 0.41
N LEU A 39 4.34 -4.78 0.14
CA LEU A 39 4.08 -4.01 -1.07
C LEU A 39 5.01 -4.48 -2.20
N HIS A 40 4.43 -4.85 -3.32
CA HIS A 40 5.15 -5.30 -4.52
C HIS A 40 5.85 -4.13 -5.21
N ASN A 41 7.15 -4.25 -5.51
CA ASN A 41 7.90 -3.17 -6.18
C ASN A 41 7.52 -3.00 -7.65
N TRP A 42 7.24 -4.09 -8.36
CA TRP A 42 7.01 -4.11 -9.82
C TRP A 42 5.73 -3.40 -10.30
N VAL A 43 4.92 -2.87 -9.38
CA VAL A 43 3.74 -2.06 -9.74
C VAL A 43 4.12 -0.65 -10.19
N ASP A 44 5.33 -0.22 -9.83
CA ASP A 44 5.78 1.16 -9.98
C ASP A 44 6.40 1.46 -11.36
N ASP A 45 6.84 0.41 -12.05
CA ASP A 45 7.60 0.47 -13.29
C ASP A 45 6.97 -0.37 -14.43
N ASP A 46 5.81 -0.98 -14.18
CA ASP A 46 5.13 -1.94 -15.05
C ASP A 46 5.92 -3.25 -15.27
N VAL A 47 6.60 -3.77 -14.24
CA VAL A 47 7.36 -5.04 -14.31
C VAL A 47 8.51 -4.97 -15.33
N VAL A 48 9.11 -3.79 -15.52
CA VAL A 48 10.22 -3.59 -16.46
C VAL A 48 11.55 -4.01 -15.84
N GLY A 49 11.76 -3.73 -14.56
CA GLY A 49 13.05 -3.87 -13.90
C GLY A 49 14.02 -2.74 -14.24
N PHE A 50 15.22 -2.81 -13.67
CA PHE A 50 16.27 -1.81 -13.92
C PHE A 50 17.56 -2.41 -14.47
N GLU A 51 17.63 -3.73 -14.67
CA GLU A 51 18.75 -4.36 -15.36
C GLU A 51 18.58 -4.27 -16.89
N ASP A 52 19.69 -4.07 -17.59
CA ASP A 52 19.72 -4.09 -19.06
C ASP A 52 19.97 -5.51 -19.53
N VAL A 53 18.91 -6.32 -19.53
CA VAL A 53 18.97 -7.76 -19.83
C VAL A 53 18.37 -8.03 -21.20
N GLU A 54 19.23 -8.13 -22.21
CA GLU A 54 18.83 -8.64 -23.51
C GLU A 54 18.27 -10.07 -23.37
N GLY A 55 17.09 -10.33 -23.94
CA GLY A 55 16.51 -11.67 -24.03
C GLY A 55 15.66 -12.12 -22.83
N LEU A 56 15.32 -11.23 -21.90
CA LEU A 56 14.43 -11.57 -20.78
C LEU A 56 12.99 -11.71 -21.28
N HIS A 57 12.46 -12.94 -21.22
CA HIS A 57 11.07 -13.23 -21.56
C HIS A 57 10.18 -13.00 -20.34
N ASN A 58 9.31 -12.00 -20.40
CA ASN A 58 8.31 -11.73 -19.37
C ASN A 58 6.92 -12.12 -19.88
N GLU A 59 6.28 -13.07 -19.21
CA GLU A 59 4.90 -13.49 -19.49
C GLU A 59 3.86 -12.63 -18.75
N ASN A 60 4.32 -11.74 -17.86
CA ASN A 60 3.44 -10.77 -17.19
C ASN A 60 3.04 -9.68 -18.18
N VAL A 61 1.74 -9.44 -18.27
CA VAL A 61 1.17 -8.41 -19.12
C VAL A 61 0.68 -7.26 -18.23
N VAL A 62 1.25 -6.07 -18.45
CA VAL A 62 0.71 -4.82 -17.91
C VAL A 62 -0.05 -4.09 -19.01
N THR A 63 -1.25 -3.61 -18.70
CA THR A 63 -2.12 -2.92 -19.66
C THR A 63 -2.33 -1.47 -19.28
N GLY A 64 -2.40 -0.59 -20.28
CA GLY A 64 -2.57 0.85 -20.10
C GLY A 64 -1.36 1.64 -20.56
N ASN A 65 -1.48 2.97 -20.55
CA ASN A 65 -0.39 3.89 -20.92
C ASN A 65 -0.43 5.15 -20.04
N TYR A 66 -0.67 4.95 -18.73
CA TYR A 66 -0.67 6.06 -17.78
C TYR A 66 0.76 6.58 -17.64
N PRO A 67 1.01 7.90 -17.77
CA PRO A 67 2.37 8.43 -17.73
C PRO A 67 2.92 8.42 -16.30
N GLY A 68 4.25 8.44 -16.18
CA GLY A 68 4.93 8.71 -14.91
C GLY A 68 5.44 7.49 -14.15
N LYS A 69 5.50 6.31 -14.77
CA LYS A 69 6.14 5.14 -14.16
C LYS A 69 7.62 5.38 -13.85
N ALA A 70 8.11 4.76 -12.79
CA ALA A 70 9.51 4.83 -12.40
C ALA A 70 10.43 4.23 -13.48
N ARG A 71 11.54 4.91 -13.76
CA ARG A 71 12.52 4.51 -14.79
C ARG A 71 13.87 4.07 -14.20
N ASN A 72 14.03 4.22 -12.89
CA ASN A 72 15.23 3.88 -12.16
C ASN A 72 14.91 3.72 -10.67
N GLY A 73 15.87 3.22 -9.90
CA GLY A 73 15.70 2.98 -8.47
C GLY A 73 15.45 4.24 -7.64
N ASP A 74 15.89 5.42 -8.07
CA ASP A 74 15.68 6.66 -7.31
C ASP A 74 14.25 7.17 -7.47
N GLU A 75 13.69 7.10 -8.69
CA GLU A 75 12.26 7.37 -8.95
C GLU A 75 11.38 6.39 -8.17
N MET A 76 11.67 5.09 -8.24
CA MET A 76 10.87 4.08 -7.54
C MET A 76 10.86 4.28 -6.02
N ARG A 77 11.99 4.69 -5.42
CA ARG A 77 12.02 5.01 -3.99
C ARG A 77 11.16 6.22 -3.65
N GLN A 78 11.15 7.26 -4.49
CA GLN A 78 10.32 8.45 -4.28
C GLN A 78 8.82 8.12 -4.38
N ASP A 79 8.43 7.31 -5.36
CA ASP A 79 7.04 6.90 -5.54
C ASP A 79 6.57 6.02 -4.36
N ILE A 80 7.40 5.05 -3.94
CA ILE A 80 7.17 4.22 -2.76
C ILE A 80 7.09 5.07 -1.48
N GLU A 81 7.92 6.11 -1.31
CA GLU A 81 7.84 7.00 -0.15
C GLU A 81 6.49 7.72 -0.05
N VAL A 82 5.95 8.17 -1.19
CA VAL A 82 4.60 8.76 -1.23
C VAL A 82 3.54 7.73 -0.86
N ALA A 83 3.63 6.51 -1.40
CA ALA A 83 2.70 5.42 -1.06
C ALA A 83 2.75 5.07 0.43
N ILE A 84 3.94 4.97 1.02
CA ILE A 84 4.14 4.69 2.45
C ILE A 84 3.54 5.81 3.30
N ARG A 85 3.71 7.09 2.92
CA ARG A 85 3.15 8.24 3.64
C ARG A 85 1.62 8.22 3.69
N LEU A 86 0.97 7.64 2.69
CA LEU A 86 -0.49 7.53 2.60
C LEU A 86 -1.03 6.25 3.26
N SER A 87 -0.16 5.33 3.67
CA SER A 87 -0.52 4.09 4.34
C SER A 87 -0.77 4.30 5.84
N PRO A 88 -1.80 3.68 6.45
CA PRO A 88 -2.02 3.74 7.89
C PRO A 88 -1.01 2.87 8.68
N THR A 89 -0.24 2.02 8.01
CA THR A 89 0.76 1.14 8.62
C THR A 89 2.09 1.20 7.85
N LYS A 90 3.18 0.74 8.47
CA LYS A 90 4.47 0.60 7.80
C LYS A 90 4.50 -0.71 7.00
N PRO A 91 4.53 -0.68 5.66
CA PRO A 91 4.63 -1.90 4.87
C PRO A 91 6.07 -2.46 4.87
N LYS A 92 6.20 -3.70 4.43
CA LYS A 92 7.44 -4.29 3.92
C LYS A 92 7.48 -4.09 2.40
N LEU A 93 8.67 -4.13 1.81
CA LEU A 93 8.83 -4.14 0.36
C LEU A 93 9.17 -5.56 -0.12
N ASN A 94 8.45 -6.02 -1.13
CA ASN A 94 8.75 -7.23 -1.86
C ASN A 94 9.54 -6.85 -3.11
N LEU A 95 10.85 -7.06 -3.06
CA LEU A 95 11.79 -6.68 -4.11
C LEU A 95 12.06 -7.85 -5.06
N HIS A 96 12.10 -7.54 -6.35
CA HIS A 96 12.58 -8.45 -7.39
C HIS A 96 14.00 -8.08 -7.81
N ALA A 97 14.77 -9.10 -8.19
CA ALA A 97 16.00 -8.94 -8.98
C ALA A 97 15.61 -9.09 -10.46
N ILE A 98 15.30 -7.96 -11.10
CA ILE A 98 14.97 -7.77 -12.53
C ILE A 98 15.52 -6.40 -12.93
#